data_AF-A0A2E2V3H9-F1
#
_entry.id   AF-A0A2E2V3H9-F1
#
_cell.length_a   1.000
_cell.length_b   1.000
_cell.length_c   1.000
_cell.angle_alpha   90.00
_cell.angle_beta   90.00
_cell.angle_gamma   90.00
#
_symmetry.space_group_name_H-M   'P 1'
#
loop_
_entity.id
_entity.type
_entity.pdbx_description
1 polymer ?
#
loop_
_entity_poly.entity_id
_entity_poly.type
_entity_poly.pdbx_seq_one_letter_code
_entity_poly.pdbx_strand_id
1 'polypeptide(L)'
;MKKISYLLIMLLVGLSFISCEKDEEGDSHEGHNHGECCSTDGVCEENCTMSCCDNGMQMRIAMQEDGYTEVVINPIEKIDCYFEEWDKTIMTPVSGLFEYYDQNNTWVASIDFGDGACDQWATKTWDSNIFPDYPAGIEEFSLFE
;
A
#
# COMPACT_ATOMS: atom_id res chain seq x y z
N MET A 1 53.28 13.58 -52.25
CA MET A 1 52.60 14.81 -52.70
C MET A 1 51.19 14.48 -53.20
N LYS A 2 50.17 15.00 -52.51
CA LYS A 2 48.74 15.23 -52.87
C LYS A 2 47.96 15.21 -51.54
N LYS A 3 48.05 16.31 -50.80
CA LYS A 3 47.07 17.42 -50.70
C LYS A 3 45.80 17.01 -49.95
N ILE A 4 45.86 17.36 -48.66
CA ILE A 4 44.80 17.51 -47.68
C ILE A 4 43.70 18.44 -48.22
N SER A 5 42.44 18.06 -48.02
CA SER A 5 41.30 18.99 -48.04
C SER A 5 40.50 18.77 -46.76
N TYR A 6 40.60 19.75 -45.86
CA TYR A 6 39.75 19.89 -44.69
C TYR A 6 38.32 20.21 -45.13
N LEU A 7 37.33 19.45 -44.67
CA LEU A 7 35.97 19.97 -44.57
C LEU A 7 35.51 19.84 -43.12
N LEU A 8 35.51 21.00 -42.50
CA LEU A 8 35.02 21.35 -41.19
C LEU A 8 33.49 21.22 -41.18
N ILE A 9 32.93 20.32 -40.38
CA ILE A 9 31.52 20.41 -39.94
C ILE A 9 31.54 20.31 -38.42
N MET A 10 31.61 21.48 -37.81
CA MET A 10 31.19 21.74 -36.43
C MET A 10 29.68 21.93 -36.42
N LEU A 11 28.95 21.11 -35.66
CA LEU A 11 27.63 21.44 -35.11
C LEU A 11 27.49 20.61 -33.83
N LEU A 12 27.93 21.12 -32.67
CA LEU A 12 27.18 21.98 -31.75
C LEU A 12 25.78 21.44 -31.40
N VAL A 13 25.73 20.89 -30.18
CA VAL A 13 24.71 21.14 -29.14
C VAL A 13 23.31 20.60 -29.40
N GLY A 14 22.94 19.62 -28.59
CA GLY A 14 21.58 19.17 -28.40
C GLY A 14 21.50 18.13 -27.30
N LEU A 15 21.87 18.53 -26.08
CA LEU A 15 21.37 17.91 -24.86
C LEU A 15 19.84 18.03 -24.90
N SER A 16 19.17 16.98 -25.36
CA SER A 16 17.74 16.82 -25.07
C SER A 16 17.64 16.34 -23.63
N PHE A 17 17.64 17.31 -22.71
CA PHE A 17 16.97 17.15 -21.44
C PHE A 17 15.55 16.69 -21.77
N ILE A 18 15.19 15.47 -21.40
CA ILE A 18 13.77 15.13 -21.24
C ILE A 18 13.34 15.95 -20.02
N SER A 19 12.78 17.13 -20.30
CA SER A 19 12.00 17.89 -19.36
C SER A 19 10.83 17.01 -18.96
N CYS A 20 10.70 16.66 -17.68
CA CYS A 20 9.38 16.38 -17.12
C CYS A 20 8.60 17.68 -17.28
N GLU A 21 7.69 17.72 -18.25
CA GLU A 21 6.63 18.71 -18.28
C GLU A 21 5.74 18.38 -17.08
N LYS A 22 5.94 19.15 -16.01
CA LYS A 22 5.06 19.18 -14.87
C LYS A 22 4.00 20.21 -15.24
N ASP A 23 2.92 19.73 -15.83
CA ASP A 23 1.74 20.56 -16.04
C ASP A 23 1.12 20.83 -14.67
N GLU A 24 1.39 22.03 -14.15
CA GLU A 24 0.61 22.62 -13.08
C GLU A 24 -0.72 23.07 -13.69
N GLU A 25 -1.73 22.21 -13.61
CA GLU A 25 -3.12 22.64 -13.70
C GLU A 25 -3.77 22.25 -12.38
N GLY A 26 -3.99 23.27 -11.56
CA GLY A 26 -4.76 23.13 -10.33
C GLY A 26 -6.19 22.79 -10.70
N ASP A 27 -6.65 21.62 -10.29
CA ASP A 27 -8.06 21.34 -10.13
C ASP A 27 -8.28 20.60 -8.81
N SER A 28 -9.38 20.94 -8.17
CA SER A 28 -9.70 20.62 -6.78
C SER A 28 -9.53 19.14 -6.44
N HIS A 29 -9.00 18.87 -5.23
CA HIS A 29 -9.06 17.56 -4.58
C HIS A 29 -10.53 17.07 -4.48
N GLU A 30 -11.01 16.39 -5.51
CA GLU A 30 -12.15 15.49 -5.43
C GLU A 30 -11.62 14.13 -4.95
N GLY A 31 -12.30 13.63 -3.91
CA GLY A 31 -11.88 12.45 -3.16
C GLY A 31 -11.58 11.24 -4.04
N HIS A 32 -10.50 10.55 -3.70
CA HIS A 32 -10.26 9.19 -4.16
C HIS A 32 -11.46 8.33 -3.79
N ASN A 33 -12.33 8.10 -4.77
CA ASN A 33 -13.42 7.17 -4.66
C ASN A 33 -12.81 5.77 -4.71
N HIS A 34 -12.45 5.21 -3.56
CA HIS A 34 -12.26 3.77 -3.35
C HIS A 34 -13.63 3.05 -3.38
N GLY A 35 -14.46 3.40 -4.36
CA GLY A 35 -15.79 2.83 -4.56
C GLY A 35 -15.75 1.81 -5.68
N GLU A 36 -15.89 0.54 -5.30
CA GLU A 36 -16.35 -0.64 -6.07
C GLU A 36 -15.44 -1.86 -5.89
N CYS A 37 -15.35 -2.37 -4.66
CA CYS A 37 -14.97 -3.76 -4.40
C CYS A 37 -15.80 -4.41 -3.26
N CYS A 38 -16.33 -3.62 -2.33
CA CYS A 38 -17.25 -4.09 -1.29
C CYS A 38 -18.68 -3.71 -1.65
N SER A 39 -19.53 -4.69 -1.93
CA SER A 39 -20.98 -4.48 -2.02
C SER A 39 -21.54 -4.21 -0.63
N THR A 40 -22.61 -3.40 -0.56
CA THR A 40 -23.35 -3.03 0.67
C THR A 40 -23.95 -4.21 1.46
N ASP A 41 -23.77 -5.44 0.96
CA ASP A 41 -24.32 -6.68 1.50
C ASP A 41 -23.22 -7.59 2.10
N GLY A 42 -21.98 -7.12 2.23
CA GLY A 42 -20.87 -7.88 2.86
C GLY A 42 -20.43 -9.10 2.05
N VAL A 43 -20.64 -9.09 0.73
CA VAL A 43 -20.21 -10.16 -0.19
C VAL A 43 -19.24 -9.55 -1.20
N CYS A 44 -18.00 -10.02 -1.18
CA CYS A 44 -17.01 -9.79 -2.24
C CYS A 44 -17.58 -10.33 -3.57
N GLU A 45 -17.71 -9.50 -4.61
CA GLU A 45 -18.24 -9.95 -5.90
C GLU A 45 -17.41 -11.10 -6.48
N GLU A 46 -18.03 -11.95 -7.31
CA GLU A 46 -17.42 -13.18 -7.87
C GLU A 46 -16.14 -12.95 -8.71
N ASN A 47 -15.80 -11.69 -9.01
CA ASN A 47 -14.61 -11.29 -9.76
C ASN A 47 -13.64 -10.40 -8.97
N CYS A 48 -13.91 -10.13 -7.69
CA CYS A 48 -12.95 -9.51 -6.80
C CYS A 48 -12.00 -10.58 -6.28
N THR A 49 -10.69 -10.38 -6.45
CA THR A 49 -9.73 -11.15 -5.68
C THR A 49 -10.00 -10.85 -4.20
N MET A 50 -9.96 -11.87 -3.33
CA MET A 50 -10.17 -11.74 -1.86
C MET A 50 -9.41 -10.57 -1.22
N SER A 51 -8.32 -10.12 -1.87
CA SER A 51 -7.53 -8.95 -1.52
C SER A 51 -8.31 -7.64 -1.44
N CYS A 52 -9.46 -7.50 -2.10
CA CYS A 52 -10.15 -6.22 -2.18
C CYS A 52 -11.17 -5.97 -1.06
N CYS A 53 -11.55 -6.99 -0.30
CA CYS A 53 -12.54 -6.92 0.78
C CYS A 53 -11.96 -7.25 2.16
N ASP A 54 -10.64 -7.40 2.23
CA ASP A 54 -9.87 -7.60 3.44
C ASP A 54 -9.20 -6.25 3.76
N ASN A 55 -9.73 -5.52 4.75
CA ASN A 55 -9.21 -4.21 5.13
C ASN A 55 -7.72 -4.27 5.47
N GLY A 56 -7.23 -5.41 5.98
CA GLY A 56 -5.82 -5.62 6.25
C GLY A 56 -5.00 -5.61 4.96
N MET A 57 -5.47 -6.26 3.89
CA MET A 57 -4.81 -6.23 2.59
C MET A 57 -4.81 -4.84 1.96
N GLN A 58 -5.90 -4.09 2.09
CA GLN A 58 -5.95 -2.71 1.60
C GLN A 58 -4.94 -1.81 2.34
N MET A 59 -4.82 -1.97 3.66
CA MET A 59 -3.81 -1.24 4.44
C MET A 59 -2.38 -1.56 4.00
N ARG A 60 -2.08 -2.83 3.66
CA ARG A 60 -0.77 -3.21 3.13
C ARG A 60 -0.46 -2.54 1.80
N ILE A 61 -1.44 -2.49 0.88
CA ILE A 61 -1.30 -1.84 -0.42
C ILE A 61 -1.06 -0.34 -0.23
N ALA A 62 -1.82 0.33 0.62
CA ALA A 62 -1.66 1.76 0.90
C ALA A 62 -0.24 2.10 1.39
N MET A 63 0.33 1.31 2.31
CA MET A 63 1.70 1.52 2.78
C MET A 63 2.75 1.38 1.65
N GLN A 64 2.53 0.47 0.71
CA GLN A 64 3.41 0.29 -0.45
C GLN A 64 3.26 1.44 -1.45
N GLU A 65 2.04 1.91 -1.68
CA GLU A 65 1.74 3.05 -2.56
C GLU A 65 2.32 4.37 -2.02
N ASP A 66 2.35 4.53 -0.69
CA ASP A 66 3.05 5.63 0.00
C ASP A 66 4.59 5.56 -0.12
N GLY A 67 5.12 4.47 -0.70
CA GLY A 67 6.54 4.30 -0.99
C GLY A 67 7.37 3.69 0.14
N TYR A 68 6.73 3.10 1.15
CA TYR A 68 7.43 2.37 2.20
C TYR A 68 7.84 0.97 1.72
N THR A 69 8.99 0.51 2.19
CA THR A 69 9.47 -0.85 1.92
C THR A 69 8.81 -1.81 2.89
N GLU A 70 8.03 -2.76 2.37
CA GLU A 70 7.45 -3.85 3.16
C GLU A 70 8.48 -4.95 3.43
N VAL A 71 8.55 -5.40 4.68
CA VAL A 71 9.26 -6.60 5.12
C VAL A 71 8.25 -7.56 5.72
N VAL A 72 8.17 -8.77 5.16
CA VAL A 72 7.33 -9.85 5.69
C VAL A 72 8.09 -10.52 6.84
N ILE A 73 7.66 -10.28 8.07
CA ILE A 73 8.24 -10.91 9.27
C ILE A 73 7.63 -12.29 9.46
N ASN A 74 6.29 -12.35 9.46
CA ASN A 74 5.53 -13.60 9.46
C ASN A 74 4.50 -13.54 8.32
N PRO A 75 4.43 -14.57 7.46
CA PRO A 75 3.40 -14.62 6.42
C PRO A 75 2.01 -14.72 7.04
N ILE A 76 0.98 -14.30 6.30
CA ILE A 76 -0.40 -14.43 6.74
C ILE A 76 -0.79 -15.92 6.82
N GLU A 77 -1.38 -16.31 7.95
CA GLU A 77 -2.09 -17.58 8.08
C GLU A 77 -3.60 -17.33 8.12
N LYS A 78 -4.35 -18.10 7.33
CA LYS A 78 -5.81 -18.02 7.27
C LYS A 78 -6.44 -19.34 7.72
N ILE A 79 -7.52 -19.25 8.49
CA ILE A 79 -8.33 -20.39 8.91
C ILE A 79 -9.83 -20.10 8.75
N ASP A 80 -10.65 -21.14 8.74
CA ASP A 80 -12.11 -21.00 8.73
C ASP A 80 -12.62 -20.66 10.14
N CYS A 81 -13.04 -19.41 10.35
CA CYS A 81 -13.58 -18.91 11.62
C CYS A 81 -15.10 -18.78 11.55
N TYR A 82 -15.79 -19.30 12.57
CA TYR A 82 -17.23 -19.10 12.72
C TYR A 82 -17.50 -17.90 13.63
N PHE A 83 -18.22 -16.91 13.11
CA PHE A 83 -18.61 -15.70 13.83
C PHE A 83 -20.09 -15.78 14.20
N GLU A 84 -20.38 -15.90 15.49
CA GLU A 84 -21.76 -16.02 16.02
C GLU A 84 -22.62 -14.80 15.69
N GLU A 85 -22.04 -13.59 15.66
CA GLU A 85 -22.75 -12.35 15.36
C GLU A 85 -23.38 -12.37 13.96
N TRP A 86 -22.72 -13.02 13.01
CA TRP A 86 -23.16 -13.10 11.62
C TRP A 86 -23.71 -14.47 11.23
N ASP A 87 -23.61 -15.46 12.13
CA ASP A 87 -23.94 -16.86 11.88
C ASP A 87 -23.29 -17.40 10.58
N LYS A 88 -21.98 -17.12 10.41
CA LYS A 88 -21.23 -17.45 9.19
C LYS A 88 -19.84 -17.97 9.50
N THR A 89 -19.35 -18.85 8.63
CA THR A 89 -17.94 -19.26 8.58
C THR A 89 -17.22 -18.47 7.49
N ILE A 90 -16.15 -17.76 7.87
CA ILE A 90 -15.37 -16.88 6.98
C ILE A 90 -13.90 -17.29 7.08
N MET A 91 -13.24 -17.43 5.93
CA MET A 91 -11.80 -17.67 5.86
C MET A 91 -11.06 -16.39 6.28
N THR A 92 -10.50 -16.40 7.48
CA THR A 92 -10.05 -15.20 8.19
C THR A 92 -8.54 -15.23 8.36
N PRO A 93 -7.80 -14.15 8.03
CA PRO A 93 -6.44 -13.94 8.52
C PRO A 93 -6.45 -13.91 10.04
N VAL A 94 -5.74 -14.84 10.67
CA VAL A 94 -5.67 -14.92 12.15
C VAL A 94 -4.27 -14.66 12.70
N SER A 95 -3.27 -14.64 11.82
CA SER A 95 -1.90 -14.29 12.18
C SER A 95 -1.14 -13.77 10.96
N GLY A 96 -0.05 -13.07 11.22
CA GLY A 96 0.81 -12.48 10.20
C GLY A 96 1.36 -11.14 10.67
N LEU A 97 2.61 -10.83 10.30
CA LEU A 97 3.26 -9.59 10.71
C LEU A 97 4.06 -9.01 9.55
N PHE A 98 3.72 -7.77 9.21
CA PHE A 98 4.41 -6.98 8.21
C PHE A 98 4.96 -5.72 8.88
N GLU A 99 6.18 -5.37 8.51
CA GLU A 99 6.82 -4.13 8.93
C GLU A 99 7.11 -3.26 7.72
N TYR A 100 7.04 -1.95 7.92
CA TYR A 100 7.26 -0.96 6.89
C TYR A 100 8.40 -0.05 7.29
N TYR A 101 9.26 0.23 6.32
CA TYR A 101 10.47 1.01 6.52
C TYR A 101 10.56 2.15 5.50
N ASP A 102 11.11 3.29 5.94
CA ASP A 102 11.41 4.43 5.07
C ASP A 102 12.65 4.17 4.19
N GLN A 103 12.99 5.15 3.33
CA GLN A 103 14.17 5.07 2.44
C GLN A 103 15.51 4.99 3.19
N ASN A 104 15.53 5.38 4.47
CA ASN A 104 16.71 5.32 5.34
C ASN A 104 16.76 4.01 6.15
N ASN A 105 15.85 3.07 5.88
CA ASN A 105 15.70 1.82 6.62
C ASN A 105 15.34 2.07 8.11
N THR A 106 14.59 3.13 8.38
CA THR A 106 13.96 3.42 9.68
C THR A 106 12.57 2.80 9.70
N TRP A 107 12.26 2.07 10.76
CA TRP A 107 10.92 1.50 10.95
C TRP A 107 9.88 2.62 11.08
N VAL A 108 8.77 2.51 10.36
CA VAL A 108 7.69 3.50 10.40
C VAL A 108 6.40 2.94 10.98
N ALA A 109 6.06 1.69 10.65
CA ALA A 109 4.82 1.06 11.05
C ALA A 109 4.87 -0.46 10.91
N SER A 110 3.91 -1.12 11.54
CA SER A 110 3.62 -2.54 11.37
C SER A 110 2.13 -2.79 11.24
N ILE A 111 1.77 -3.89 10.58
CA ILE A 111 0.42 -4.45 10.54
C ILE A 111 0.50 -5.88 11.07
N ASP A 112 -0.19 -6.13 12.17
CA ASP A 112 -0.28 -7.42 12.86
C ASP A 112 -1.71 -7.98 12.70
N PHE A 113 -1.81 -9.18 12.16
CA PHE A 113 -3.07 -9.89 11.89
C PHE A 113 -3.52 -10.79 13.04
N GLY A 114 -2.85 -10.76 14.19
CA GLY A 114 -3.26 -11.46 15.39
C GLY A 114 -2.38 -12.66 15.75
N ASP A 115 -2.85 -13.42 16.74
CA ASP A 115 -2.09 -14.49 17.40
C ASP A 115 -2.59 -15.91 17.08
N GLY A 116 -3.51 -16.03 16.12
CA GLY A 116 -4.18 -17.26 15.74
C GLY A 116 -5.61 -17.40 16.28
N ALA A 117 -6.08 -16.44 17.08
CA ALA A 117 -7.47 -16.41 17.53
C ALA A 117 -8.44 -16.16 16.35
N CYS A 118 -9.62 -16.77 16.41
CA CYS A 118 -10.72 -16.41 15.52
C CYS A 118 -11.37 -15.12 16.01
N ASP A 119 -10.71 -14.01 15.74
CA ASP A 119 -11.28 -12.68 15.80
C ASP A 119 -11.18 -12.01 14.43
N GLN A 120 -11.87 -10.89 14.29
CA GLN A 120 -11.92 -10.13 13.04
C GLN A 120 -10.98 -8.93 13.07
N TRP A 121 -10.00 -8.90 13.98
CA TRP A 121 -9.25 -7.70 14.30
C TRP A 121 -7.80 -7.80 13.83
N ALA A 122 -7.31 -6.68 13.29
CA ALA A 122 -5.89 -6.48 13.07
C ALA A 122 -5.45 -5.19 13.74
N THR A 123 -4.16 -5.14 14.07
CA THR A 123 -3.55 -4.00 14.74
C THR A 123 -2.51 -3.35 13.83
N LYS A 124 -2.68 -2.05 13.58
CA LYS A 124 -1.64 -1.20 12.99
C LYS A 124 -0.91 -0.48 14.12
N THR A 125 0.43 -0.51 14.12
CA THR A 125 1.26 0.26 15.05
C THR A 125 2.20 1.15 14.24
N TRP A 126 2.54 2.35 14.73
CA TRP A 126 3.45 3.27 14.05
C TRP A 126 4.27 4.14 15.00
N ASP A 127 5.38 4.69 14.50
CA ASP A 127 6.18 5.66 15.25
C ASP A 127 5.49 7.03 15.26
N SER A 128 5.01 7.45 16.43
CA SER A 128 4.36 8.75 16.63
C SER A 128 5.30 9.95 16.46
N ASN A 129 6.63 9.75 16.47
CA ASN A 129 7.57 10.82 16.11
C ASN A 129 7.58 11.08 14.60
N ILE A 130 7.28 10.06 13.80
CA ILE A 130 7.17 10.15 12.34
C ILE A 130 5.77 10.66 11.95
N PHE A 131 4.74 10.22 12.69
CA PHE A 131 3.35 10.62 12.48
C PHE A 131 2.77 11.35 13.70
N PRO A 132 3.20 12.60 13.98
CA PRO A 132 2.82 13.33 15.19
C PRO A 132 1.34 13.70 15.25
N ASP A 133 0.65 13.77 14.10
CA ASP A 133 -0.80 14.01 14.04
C ASP A 133 -1.62 12.81 14.52
N TYR A 134 -0.99 11.64 14.64
CA TYR A 134 -1.59 10.39 15.13
C TYR A 134 -0.85 9.90 16.39
N PRO A 135 -0.97 10.59 17.53
CA PRO A 135 -0.11 10.37 18.70
C PRO A 135 -0.38 9.06 19.44
N ALA A 136 -1.48 8.34 19.12
CA ALA A 136 -1.78 7.05 19.72
C ALA A 136 -0.70 6.00 19.40
N GLY A 137 -0.12 6.05 18.19
CA GLY A 137 0.87 5.07 17.74
C GLY A 137 0.29 3.68 17.48
N ILE A 138 -1.03 3.50 17.60
CA ILE A 138 -1.72 2.23 17.46
C ILE A 138 -3.18 2.45 17.05
N GLU A 139 -3.70 1.54 16.22
CA GLU A 139 -5.09 1.46 15.78
C GLU A 139 -5.47 -0.01 15.61
N GLU A 140 -6.61 -0.41 16.20
CA GLU A 140 -7.23 -1.70 15.94
C GLU A 140 -8.36 -1.48 14.92
N PHE A 141 -8.41 -2.32 13.89
CA PHE A 141 -9.39 -2.20 12.81
C PHE A 141 -9.94 -3.57 12.43
N SER A 142 -11.21 -3.59 12.00
CA SER A 142 -11.88 -4.81 11.54
C SER A 142 -11.35 -5.20 10.18
N LEU A 143 -11.04 -6.48 9.99
CA LEU A 143 -10.68 -7.08 8.71
C LEU A 143 -11.84 -7.10 7.72
N PHE A 144 -13.07 -7.02 8.23
CA PHE A 144 -14.31 -7.06 7.46
C PHE A 144 -15.08 -5.73 7.61
N GLU A 145 -15.76 -5.29 6.55
CA GLU A 145 -16.70 -4.16 6.55
C GLU A 145 -18.14 -4.60 6.82
#